data_AF-A0AA45W5Y6-F1
#
_entry.id   AF-A0AA45W5Y6-F1
#
_cell.length_a   1.000
_cell.length_b   1.000
_cell.length_c   1.000
_cell.angle_alpha   90.00
_cell.angle_beta   90.00
_cell.angle_gamma   90.00
#
_symmetry.space_group_name_H-M   'P 1'
#
loop_
_entity.id
_entity.type
_entity.pdbx_description
1 polymer ?
#
loop_
_entity_poly.entity_id
_entity_poly.type
_entity_poly.pdbx_seq_one_letter_code
_entity_poly.pdbx_strand_id
1 'polypeptide(L)' 'MKNPAENPRKWFRNMLWRAFPSPSEHDLTVKAAGVLDVSQRQVKNWLREEHDASLRYVMAVIAIAGAEVVFGRIEGRK' A
#
# COMPACT_ATOMS: atom_id res chain seq x y z
N MET A 1 -5.27 -18.24 19.41
CA MET A 1 -4.81 -17.97 18.03
C MET A 1 -5.31 -16.59 17.62
N LYS A 2 -4.42 -15.60 17.45
CA LYS A 2 -4.81 -14.27 16.95
C LYS A 2 -5.16 -14.38 15.46
N ASN A 3 -6.30 -13.81 15.08
CA ASN A 3 -6.84 -13.85 13.72
C ASN A 3 -5.80 -13.30 12.71
N PRO A 4 -5.45 -14.00 11.60
CA PRO A 4 -4.40 -13.58 10.66
C PRO A 4 -4.74 -12.39 9.75
N ALA A 5 -5.80 -11.63 10.04
CA ALA A 5 -6.05 -10.38 9.31
C ALA A 5 -4.91 -9.41 9.68
N GLU A 6 -3.86 -9.40 8.85
CA GLU A 6 -2.74 -8.48 8.96
C GLU A 6 -3.28 -7.06 9.22
N ASN A 7 -2.67 -6.32 10.16
CA ASN A 7 -2.98 -4.92 10.42
C ASN A 7 -3.19 -4.18 9.08
N PRO A 8 -4.41 -3.67 8.77
CA PRO A 8 -4.74 -3.11 7.45
C PRO A 8 -3.73 -2.07 6.97
N ARG A 9 -3.16 -1.29 7.90
CA ARG A 9 -2.13 -0.28 7.62
C ARG A 9 -0.80 -0.90 7.20
N LYS A 10 -0.35 -1.95 7.90
CA LYS A 10 0.86 -2.70 7.54
C LYS A 10 0.73 -3.37 6.18
N TRP A 11 -0.44 -3.95 5.90
CA TRP A 11 -0.73 -4.55 4.60
C TRP A 11 -0.70 -3.49 3.49
N PHE A 12 -1.37 -2.36 3.69
CA PHE A 12 -1.40 -1.27 2.72
C PHE A 12 -0.02 -0.65 2.49
N ARG A 13 0.78 -0.45 3.55
CA ARG A 13 2.18 -0.04 3.45
C ARG A 13 2.98 -1.00 2.55
N ASN A 14 2.88 -2.31 2.78
CA ASN A 14 3.60 -3.28 1.96
C ASN A 14 3.12 -3.25 0.50
N MET A 15 1.84 -2.97 0.26
CA MET A 15 1.30 -2.80 -1.08
C MET A 15 1.84 -1.54 -1.78
N LEU A 16 1.98 -0.42 -1.08
CA LEU A 16 2.61 0.79 -1.61
C LEU A 16 4.02 0.50 -2.11
N TRP A 17 4.82 -0.27 -1.35
CA TRP A 17 6.17 -0.68 -1.77
C TRP A 17 6.18 -1.55 -3.02
N ARG A 18 5.14 -2.36 -3.24
CA ARG A 18 5.00 -3.19 -4.44
C ARG A 18 4.52 -2.40 -5.65
N ALA A 19 3.54 -1.51 -5.46
CA ALA A 19 3.02 -0.64 -6.51
C ALA A 19 4.04 0.41 -6.97
N PHE A 20 4.90 0.86 -6.05
CA PHE A 20 5.89 1.90 -6.30
C PHE A 20 7.29 1.48 -5.87
N PRO A 21 7.91 0.47 -6.53
CA PRO A 21 9.26 0.03 -6.22
C PRO A 21 10.23 1.20 -6.26
N SER A 22 10.95 1.41 -5.16
CA SER A 22 11.81 2.57 -4.91
C SER A 22 12.94 2.16 -3.95
N PRO A 23 14.10 2.84 -3.97
CA PRO A 23 15.22 2.51 -3.08
C PRO A 23 15.10 3.09 -1.67
N SER A 24 14.18 4.05 -1.44
CA SER A 24 13.97 4.70 -0.14
C SER A 24 12.51 5.12 0.09
N GLU A 25 12.14 5.36 1.36
CA GLU A 25 10.80 5.87 1.73
C GLU A 25 10.53 7.24 1.09
N HIS A 26 11.57 8.07 0.96
CA HIS A 26 11.51 9.39 0.34
C HIS A 26 11.12 9.28 -1.14
N ASP A 27 11.83 8.44 -1.90
CA ASP A 27 11.59 8.28 -3.33
C ASP A 27 10.21 7.68 -3.62
N LEU A 28 9.79 6.70 -2.80
CA LEU A 28 8.44 6.15 -2.87
C LEU A 28 7.41 7.24 -2.63
N THR A 29 7.60 8.04 -1.58
CA THR A 29 6.67 9.12 -1.22
C THR A 29 6.49 10.10 -2.38
N VAL A 30 7.58 10.56 -2.99
CA VAL A 30 7.53 11.50 -4.12
C VAL A 30 6.78 10.88 -5.31
N LYS A 31 7.13 9.65 -5.67
CA LYS A 31 6.52 8.93 -6.80
C LYS A 31 5.02 8.68 -6.60
N ALA A 32 4.65 8.10 -5.46
CA ALA A 32 3.27 7.74 -5.15
C ALA A 32 2.39 8.97 -4.99
N ALA A 33 2.89 10.05 -4.39
CA ALA A 33 2.14 11.31 -4.27
C ALA A 33 1.74 11.87 -5.64
N GLY A 34 2.67 11.87 -6.60
CA GLY A 34 2.41 12.33 -7.97
C GLY A 34 1.41 11.45 -8.73
N VAL A 35 1.50 10.12 -8.57
CA VAL A 35 0.61 9.19 -9.28
C VAL A 35 -0.80 9.15 -8.67
N LEU A 36 -0.91 9.22 -7.34
CA LEU A 36 -2.19 9.13 -6.63
C LEU A 36 -2.88 10.49 -6.46
N ASP A 37 -2.25 11.58 -6.89
CA ASP A 37 -2.71 12.96 -6.75
C ASP A 37 -3.05 13.32 -5.28
N VAL A 38 -2.10 13.04 -4.38
CA VAL A 38 -2.20 13.34 -2.95
C VAL A 38 -0.94 14.00 -2.42
N SER A 39 -1.01 14.61 -1.24
CA SER A 39 0.18 15.19 -0.61
C SER A 39 1.20 14.11 -0.21
N GLN A 40 2.49 14.44 -0.28
CA GLN A 40 3.56 13.59 0.26
C GLN A 40 3.36 13.25 1.74
N ARG A 41 2.79 14.17 2.53
CA ARG A 41 2.46 13.93 3.94
C ARG A 41 1.47 12.77 4.08
N GLN A 42 0.42 12.75 3.27
CA GLN A 42 -0.58 11.68 3.31
C GLN A 42 0.03 10.32 2.99
N VAL A 43 0.96 10.26 2.02
CA VAL A 43 1.69 9.03 1.71
C VAL A 43 2.59 8.60 2.86
N LYS A 44 3.35 9.53 3.48
CA LYS A 44 4.17 9.23 4.67
C LYS A 44 3.33 8.68 5.83
N ASN A 45 2.16 9.27 6.08
CA ASN A 45 1.23 8.81 7.10
C ASN A 45 0.80 7.36 6.86
N TRP A 46 0.56 6.96 5.60
CA TRP A 46 0.27 5.57 5.24
C TRP A 46 1.49 4.66 5.42
N LEU A 47 2.68 5.10 5.00
CA LEU A 47 3.92 4.32 5.13
C LEU A 47 4.31 4.05 6.59
N ARG A 48 4.02 5.01 7.47
CA ARG A 48 4.27 4.93 8.92
C ARG A 48 3.15 4.25 9.68
N GLU A 49 2.11 3.78 8.99
CA GLU A 49 0.94 3.13 9.59
C GLU A 49 0.20 4.03 10.59
N GLU A 50 0.29 5.35 10.45
CA GLU A 50 -0.35 6.35 11.32
C GLU A 50 -1.83 6.55 10.94
N HIS A 51 -2.15 6.42 9.65
CA HIS A 51 -3.50 6.62 9.13
C HIS A 51 -3.90 5.51 8.14
N ASP A 52 -5.18 5.19 8.11
CA ASP A 52 -5.77 4.31 7.11
C ASP A 52 -5.96 5.03 5.77
N ALA A 53 -5.82 4.29 4.67
CA ALA A 53 -6.19 4.78 3.35
C ALA A 53 -7.67 4.56 3.09
N SER A 54 -8.32 5.53 2.44
CA SER A 54 -9.70 5.32 1.98
C SER A 54 -9.74 4.26 0.88
N LEU A 55 -10.91 3.62 0.72
CA LEU A 55 -11.12 2.55 -0.25
C LEU A 55 -10.71 2.96 -1.68
N ARG A 56 -10.93 4.23 -2.06
CA ARG A 56 -10.51 4.79 -3.36
C ARG A 56 -9.00 4.60 -3.60
N TYR A 57 -8.17 4.96 -2.63
CA TYR A 57 -6.72 4.85 -2.75
C TYR A 57 -6.25 3.40 -2.64
N VAL A 58 -6.91 2.59 -1.82
CA VAL A 58 -6.65 1.15 -1.78
C VAL A 58 -6.85 0.52 -3.17
N MET A 59 -7.98 0.79 -3.82
CA MET A 59 -8.28 0.25 -5.15
C MET A 59 -7.32 0.78 -6.22
N ALA A 60 -6.94 2.06 -6.15
CA ALA A 60 -5.96 2.64 -7.08
C ALA A 60 -4.59 1.95 -6.95
N VAL A 61 -4.10 1.73 -5.72
CA VAL A 61 -2.82 1.06 -5.48
C VAL A 61 -2.87 -0.42 -5.91
N ILE A 62 -4.00 -1.12 -5.68
CA ILE A 62 -4.20 -2.49 -6.18
C ILE A 62 -4.09 -2.54 -7.71
N ALA A 63 -4.74 -1.61 -8.41
CA ALA A 63 -4.70 -1.54 -9.87
C ALA A 63 -3.28 -1.31 -10.40
N ILE A 64 -2.48 -0.48 -9.71
CA ILE A 64 -1.08 -0.19 -10.07
C ILE A 64 -0.17 -1.40 -9.78
N ALA A 65 -0.35 -2.06 -8.64
CA ALA A 65 0.44 -3.24 -8.27
C ALA A 65 0.16 -4.45 -9.19
N GLY A 66 -1.02 -4.49 -9.80
CA GLY A 66 -1.51 -5.64 -10.54
C GLY A 66 -2.14 -6.71 -9.63
N ALA A 67 -3.25 -7.29 -10.09
CA ALA A 67 -4.02 -8.28 -9.34
C ALA A 67 -3.18 -9.48 -8.90
N GLU A 68 -2.28 -9.98 -9.75
CA GLU A 68 -1.43 -11.15 -9.48
C GLU A 68 -0.51 -10.96 -8.25
N VAL A 69 0.02 -9.75 -8.06
CA VAL A 69 0.89 -9.38 -6.93
C VAL A 69 0.09 -9.24 -5.62
N VAL A 70 -1.20 -8.92 -5.71
CA VAL A 70 -2.09 -8.68 -4.57
C VAL A 70 -2.80 -9.97 -4.13
N PHE A 71 -3.32 -10.75 -5.08
CA PHE A 71 -4.13 -11.95 -4.80
C PHE A 71 -3.32 -13.22 -4.56
N GLY A 72 -2.07 -13.32 -5.02
CA GLY A 72 -1.20 -14.46 -4.72
C GLY A 72 -0.93 -14.68 -3.22
N ARG A 73 -1.21 -13.67 -2.38
CA ARG A 73 -1.15 -13.78 -0.91
C ARG A 73 -2.51 -14.07 -0.24
N ILE A 74 -3.61 -13.81 -0.94
CA ILE A 74 -4.97 -14.14 -0.48
C ILE A 74 -5.26 -15.63 -0.74
N GLU A 75 -4.70 -16.20 -1.79
CA GLU A 75 -4.92 -17.60 -2.21
C GLU A 75 -4.11 -18.65 -1.43
N GLY A 76 -3.15 -18.24 -0.58
CA GLY A 76 -2.40 -19.14 0.31
C GLY A 76 -3.20 -19.72 1.50
N ARG A 77 -4.53 -19.61 1.47
CA ARG A 77 -5.46 -20.31 2.38
C ARG A 77 -6.21 -21.38 1.59
N LYS A 78 -5.57 -22.54 1.42
CA LYS A 78 -6.25 -23.84 1.34
C LYS A 78 -5.50 -24.82 2.22
#